data_AF-A0AAU1PH32-F1
#
_entry.id   AF-A0AAU1PH32-F1
#
_cell.length_a   1.000
_cell.length_b   1.000
_cell.length_c   1.000
_cell.angle_alpha   90.00
_cell.angle_beta   90.00
_cell.angle_gamma   90.00
#
_symmetry.space_group_name_H-M   'P 1'
#
loop_
_entity.id
_entity.type
_entity.pdbx_description
1 polymer ?
#
loop_
_entity_poly.entity_id
_entity_poly.type
_entity_poly.pdbx_seq_one_letter_code
_entity_poly.pdbx_strand_id
1 'polypeptide(L)'
;MARSWEADPSALFARRLGKAAAELGNSKDDTECPDIWELDNGDVVVIGRDLTDAYASRLPAGVALAADERLVVIPGNMFQAAKSDIADV
;
A
#
# COMPACT_ATOMS: atom_id res chain seq x y z
N MET A 1 6.75 -4.52 -24.52
CA MET A 1 5.55 -5.37 -24.31
C MET A 1 4.58 -4.53 -23.51
N ALA A 2 3.32 -4.41 -23.92
CA ALA A 2 2.32 -3.70 -23.13
C ALA A 2 2.17 -4.42 -21.78
N ARG A 3 2.27 -3.70 -20.66
CA ARG A 3 1.95 -4.29 -19.37
C ARG A 3 0.50 -4.76 -19.42
N SER A 4 0.22 -5.94 -18.88
CA SER A 4 -1.14 -6.50 -18.84
C SER A 4 -2.11 -5.68 -17.99
N TRP A 5 -1.58 -4.78 -17.14
CA TRP A 5 -2.30 -3.84 -16.29
C TRP A 5 -1.42 -2.59 -16.06
N GLU A 6 -2.04 -1.42 -15.97
CA GLU A 6 -1.38 -0.14 -15.70
C GLU A 6 -2.27 0.63 -14.71
N ALA A 7 -1.67 1.27 -13.69
CA ALA A 7 -2.43 2.03 -12.71
C ALA A 7 -3.08 3.24 -13.38
N ASP A 8 -4.39 3.43 -13.19
CA ASP A 8 -5.10 4.58 -13.73
C ASP A 8 -4.91 5.82 -12.83
N PRO A 9 -4.20 6.86 -13.28
CA PRO A 9 -3.95 8.06 -12.46
C PRO A 9 -5.19 8.94 -12.29
N SER A 10 -6.29 8.63 -12.98
CA SER A 10 -7.55 9.37 -12.87
C SER A 10 -8.51 8.77 -11.84
N ALA A 11 -8.21 7.57 -11.33
CA ALA A 11 -9.01 6.90 -10.32
C ALA A 11 -8.99 7.67 -8.99
N LEU A 12 -10.15 7.73 -8.36
CA LEU A 12 -10.42 8.47 -7.12
C LEU A 12 -10.45 7.52 -5.92
N PHE A 13 -10.13 8.05 -4.74
CA PHE A 13 -10.25 7.32 -3.48
C PHE A 13 -11.72 7.03 -3.17
N ALA A 14 -12.10 5.75 -3.14
CA ALA A 14 -13.49 5.33 -2.88
C ALA A 14 -13.72 5.02 -1.40
N ARG A 15 -12.96 4.09 -0.82
CA ARG A 15 -13.10 3.71 0.59
C ARG A 15 -11.76 3.32 1.23
N ARG A 16 -11.63 3.61 2.51
CA ARG A 16 -10.50 3.15 3.33
C ARG A 16 -10.67 1.67 3.66
N LEU A 17 -9.59 0.90 3.57
CA LEU A 17 -9.55 -0.50 3.98
C LEU A 17 -8.89 -0.59 5.37
N GLY A 18 -9.59 -1.18 6.33
CA GLY A 18 -9.14 -1.30 7.71
C GLY A 18 -9.35 -0.04 8.55
N LYS A 19 -8.57 0.06 9.63
CA LYS A 19 -8.65 1.15 10.62
C LYS A 19 -7.62 2.21 10.34
N ALA A 20 -7.90 3.45 10.76
CA ALA A 20 -6.92 4.53 10.68
C ALA A 20 -5.69 4.22 11.57
N ALA A 21 -4.49 4.67 11.15
CA ALA A 21 -3.27 4.44 11.94
C ALA A 21 -3.37 5.01 13.37
N ALA A 22 -4.13 6.10 13.55
CA ALA A 22 -4.46 6.67 14.86
C ALA A 22 -5.24 5.71 15.76
N GLU A 23 -6.20 4.95 15.20
CA GLU A 23 -6.98 3.95 15.95
C GLU A 23 -6.16 2.72 16.34
N LEU A 24 -5.07 2.46 15.62
CA LEU A 24 -4.16 1.35 15.88
C LEU A 24 -2.97 1.74 16.77
N GLY A 25 -2.88 3.01 17.19
CA GLY A 25 -1.77 3.52 18.00
C GLY A 25 -0.44 3.59 17.26
N ASN A 26 -0.46 3.57 15.92
CA ASN A 26 0.74 3.63 15.08
C ASN A 26 1.20 5.07 14.77
N SER A 27 0.50 6.07 15.31
CA SER A 27 0.78 7.49 15.10
C SER A 27 0.99 8.19 16.44
N LYS A 28 2.13 8.88 16.60
CA LYS A 28 2.38 9.80 17.73
C LYS A 28 2.17 11.26 17.35
N ASP A 29 2.17 11.57 16.06
CA ASP A 29 1.99 12.90 15.49
C ASP A 29 1.08 12.80 14.26
N ASP A 30 0.27 13.84 14.06
CA ASP A 30 -0.88 13.93 13.14
C ASP A 30 -0.53 13.87 11.64
N THR A 31 0.75 13.82 11.28
CA THR A 31 1.17 14.25 9.94
C THR A 31 1.42 13.13 8.93
N GLU A 32 1.77 11.91 9.35
CA GLU A 32 2.18 10.85 8.42
C GLU A 32 1.67 9.47 8.85
N CYS A 33 0.38 9.24 8.64
CA CYS A 33 -0.23 7.94 8.87
C CYS A 33 -0.04 7.04 7.63
N PRO A 34 0.51 5.82 7.77
CA PRO A 34 0.32 4.82 6.73
C PRO A 34 -1.18 4.60 6.54
N ASP A 35 -1.62 4.25 5.33
CA ASP A 35 -3.04 4.08 4.99
C ASP A 35 -3.23 3.12 3.82
N ILE A 36 -4.37 2.43 3.79
CA ILE A 36 -4.76 1.51 2.72
C ILE A 36 -6.13 1.95 2.20
N TRP A 37 -6.25 2.12 0.89
CA TRP A 37 -7.48 2.58 0.24
C TRP A 37 -7.81 1.75 -1.00
N GLU A 38 -9.09 1.54 -1.23
CA GLU A 38 -9.64 1.09 -2.50
C GLU A 38 -10.02 2.31 -3.34
N LEU A 39 -9.68 2.27 -4.63
CA LEU A 39 -10.04 3.27 -5.62
C LEU A 39 -11.38 2.93 -6.29
N ASP A 40 -12.02 3.90 -6.94
CA ASP A 40 -13.33 3.71 -7.57
C ASP A 40 -13.32 2.71 -8.74
N ASN A 41 -12.14 2.47 -9.32
CA ASN A 41 -11.91 1.47 -10.36
C ASN A 41 -11.62 0.06 -9.80
N GLY A 42 -11.56 -0.10 -8.47
CA GLY A 42 -11.28 -1.36 -7.77
C GLY A 42 -9.80 -1.63 -7.49
N ASP A 43 -8.87 -0.76 -7.92
CA ASP A 43 -7.46 -0.87 -7.57
C ASP A 43 -7.24 -0.53 -6.07
N VAL A 44 -6.11 -0.96 -5.51
CA VAL A 44 -5.75 -0.71 -4.11
C VAL A 44 -4.48 0.12 -4.02
N VAL A 45 -4.53 1.18 -3.22
CA VAL A 45 -3.38 2.03 -2.90
C VAL A 45 -2.90 1.74 -1.48
N VAL A 46 -1.59 1.58 -1.32
CA VAL A 46 -0.91 1.41 -0.04
C VAL A 46 0.03 2.59 0.17
N ILE A 47 -0.24 3.38 1.20
CA ILE A 47 0.58 4.51 1.62
C ILE A 47 1.40 4.07 2.83
N GLY A 48 2.73 4.17 2.71
CA GLY A 48 3.65 3.73 3.74
C GLY A 48 5.01 4.41 3.60
N ARG A 49 6.00 3.90 4.33
CA ARG A 49 7.37 4.39 4.26
C ARG A 49 8.08 3.80 3.04
N ASP A 50 8.52 4.64 2.12
CA ASP A 50 9.39 4.21 1.02
C ASP A 50 10.74 3.72 1.59
N LEU A 51 11.06 2.45 1.35
CA LEU A 51 12.34 1.83 1.70
C LEU A 51 12.97 1.13 0.48
N THR A 52 12.64 1.58 -0.73
CA THR A 52 13.14 1.05 -2.00
C THR A 52 14.65 0.89 -2.00
N ASP A 53 15.39 1.96 -1.68
CA ASP A 53 16.86 1.95 -1.67
C ASP A 53 17.42 1.00 -0.59
N ALA A 54 16.84 1.03 0.61
CA ALA A 54 17.28 0.21 1.73
C ALA A 54 17.12 -1.31 1.49
N TYR A 55 16.13 -1.70 0.68
CA TYR A 55 15.86 -3.11 0.34
C TYR A 55 16.38 -3.53 -1.03
N ALA A 56 16.86 -2.61 -1.88
CA ALA A 56 17.30 -2.91 -3.24
C ALA A 56 18.32 -4.07 -3.31
N SER A 57 19.25 -4.14 -2.34
CA SER A 57 20.27 -5.20 -2.26
C SER A 57 19.83 -6.46 -1.50
N ARG A 58 18.60 -6.49 -0.98
CA ARG A 58 18.07 -7.53 -0.09
C ARG A 58 16.74 -8.11 -0.61
N LEU A 59 16.40 -7.85 -1.86
CA LEU A 59 15.20 -8.39 -2.48
C LEU A 59 15.29 -9.93 -2.50
N PRO A 60 14.19 -10.64 -2.17
CA PRO A 60 14.15 -12.08 -2.24
C PRO A 60 14.25 -12.57 -3.69
N ALA A 61 14.65 -13.83 -3.86
CA ALA A 61 14.78 -14.43 -5.19
C ALA A 61 13.45 -14.34 -5.96
N GLY A 62 13.52 -13.87 -7.22
CA GLY A 62 12.36 -13.72 -8.10
C GLY A 62 11.60 -12.40 -7.96
N VAL A 63 12.00 -11.52 -7.02
CA VAL A 63 11.42 -10.17 -6.91
C VAL A 63 12.37 -9.15 -7.54
N ALA A 64 11.82 -8.33 -8.43
CA ALA A 64 12.50 -7.20 -9.05
C ALA A 64 11.59 -5.97 -9.01
N LEU A 65 12.19 -4.79 -9.02
CA LEU A 65 11.48 -3.51 -9.09
C LEU A 65 11.82 -2.84 -10.43
N ALA A 66 10.79 -2.48 -11.20
CA ALA A 66 10.92 -1.64 -12.38
C ALA A 66 11.23 -0.19 -11.99
N ALA A 67 11.65 0.63 -12.97
CA ALA A 67 12.04 2.02 -12.72
C ALA A 67 10.90 2.88 -12.12
N ASP A 68 9.65 2.53 -12.43
CA ASP A 68 8.44 3.18 -11.95
C ASP A 68 7.82 2.54 -10.70
N GLU A 69 8.44 1.48 -10.17
CA GLU A 69 7.95 0.77 -8.98
C GLU A 69 8.69 1.23 -7.73
N ARG A 70 8.00 1.21 -6.59
CA ARG A 70 8.56 1.56 -5.28
C ARG A 70 8.18 0.49 -4.27
N LEU A 71 9.11 0.18 -3.37
CA LEU A 71 8.87 -0.69 -2.22
C LEU A 71 8.50 0.19 -1.02
N VAL A 72 7.23 0.14 -0.66
CA VAL A 72 6.68 0.82 0.51
C VAL A 72 6.41 -0.17 1.64
N VAL A 73 6.70 0.23 2.88
CA VAL A 73 6.47 -0.57 4.07
C VAL A 73 5.39 0.06 4.94
N ILE A 74 4.43 -0.77 5.35
CA ILE A 74 3.37 -0.41 6.30
C ILE A 74 3.45 -1.28 7.56
N PRO A 75 2.91 -0.80 8.70
CA PRO A 75 2.78 -1.62 9.90
C PRO A 75 1.91 -2.87 9.64
N GLY A 76 2.35 -4.03 10.10
CA GLY A 76 1.65 -5.30 9.85
C GLY A 76 0.25 -5.36 10.48
N ASN A 77 0.03 -4.70 11.63
CA ASN A 77 -1.29 -4.59 12.25
C ASN A 77 -2.29 -3.80 11.37
N MET A 78 -1.81 -2.87 10.54
CA MET A 78 -2.65 -2.11 9.62
C MET A 78 -3.14 -2.98 8.47
N PHE A 79 -2.23 -3.77 7.89
CA PHE A 79 -2.60 -4.77 6.88
C PHE A 79 -3.55 -5.83 7.44
N GLN A 80 -3.32 -6.30 8.67
CA GLN A 80 -4.24 -7.23 9.34
C GLN A 80 -5.62 -6.62 9.59
N ALA A 81 -5.69 -5.33 9.96
CA ALA A 81 -6.95 -4.62 10.15
C ALA A 81 -7.74 -4.48 8.84
N ALA A 82 -7.07 -4.34 7.71
CA ALA A 82 -7.69 -4.29 6.39
C ALA A 82 -8.27 -5.63 5.92
N LYS A 83 -7.89 -6.75 6.54
CA LYS A 83 -8.34 -8.09 6.12
C LYS A 83 -9.87 -8.22 6.06
N SER A 84 -10.59 -7.64 7.00
CA SER A 84 -12.05 -7.72 7.03
C SER A 84 -12.73 -6.98 5.88
N ASP A 85 -12.04 -6.02 5.26
CA ASP A 85 -12.54 -5.24 4.12
C ASP A 85 -12.09 -5.81 2.77
N ILE A 86 -11.08 -6.69 2.78
CA ILE A 86 -10.55 -7.39 1.59
C ILE A 86 -11.32 -8.70 1.42
N ALA A 87 -11.92 -8.90 0.25
CA ALA A 87 -12.66 -10.12 -0.03
C ALA A 87 -11.72 -11.35 -0.11
N ASP A 88 -12.20 -12.51 0.35
CA ASP A 88 -11.47 -13.79 0.34
C ASP A 88 -11.46 -14.49 -1.04
N VAL A 89 -12.10 -13.86 -2.04
CA VAL A 89 -12.49 -14.48 -3.32
C VAL A 89 -11.49 -14.29 -4.44
#